data_AF-A0A2V5RG37-F1
#
_entry.id   AF-A0A2V5RG37-F1
#
_cell.length_a   1.000
_cell.length_b   1.000
_cell.length_c   1.000
_cell.angle_alpha   90.00
_cell.angle_beta   90.00
_cell.angle_gamma   90.00
#
_symmetry.space_group_name_H-M   'P 1'
#
loop_
_entity.id
_entity.type
_entity.pdbx_description
1 polymer ?
#
loop_
_entity_poly.entity_id
_entity_poly.type
_entity_poly.pdbx_seq_one_letter_code
_entity_poly.pdbx_strand_id
1 'polypeptide(L)' 'KLDGSGKGGIVVAIQDELGIPTRFVGTGEKIEDFAPFDPREFVANML' A
#
# COMPACT_ATOMS: atom_id res chain seq x y z
N LYS A 1 2.89 5.75 -1.46
CA LYS A 1 1.62 6.32 -0.96
C LYS A 1 0.49 5.73 -1.81
N LEU A 2 -0.60 5.33 -1.18
CA LEU A 2 -1.72 4.64 -1.80
C LEU A 2 -2.76 5.58 -2.42
N ASP A 3 -2.69 6.87 -2.06
CA ASP A 3 -3.48 7.98 -2.61
C ASP A 3 -3.15 8.32 -4.08
N GLY A 4 -1.96 7.96 -4.55
CA GLY A 4 -1.54 8.15 -5.94
C GLY A 4 -1.90 6.96 -6.81
N SER A 5 -2.89 7.14 -7.69
CA SER A 5 -3.50 6.13 -8.59
C SER A 5 -2.54 5.29 -9.48
N GLY A 6 -1.24 5.62 -9.54
CA GLY A 6 -0.23 4.87 -10.30
C GLY A 6 0.77 4.06 -9.47
N LYS A 7 0.72 4.10 -8.13
CA LYS A 7 1.79 3.55 -7.26
C LYS A 7 1.42 2.26 -6.53
N GLY A 8 0.20 1.74 -6.70
CA GLY A 8 -0.22 0.50 -6.03
C GLY A 8 0.71 -0.68 -6.34
N GLY A 9 1.01 -0.92 -7.62
CA GLY A 9 1.74 -2.12 -8.06
C GLY A 9 3.13 -2.33 -7.44
N ILE A 10 3.80 -1.28 -6.97
CA ILE A 10 5.15 -1.39 -6.36
C ILE A 10 5.10 -2.13 -5.01
N VAL A 11 4.00 -2.04 -4.26
CA VAL A 11 3.87 -2.69 -2.94
C VAL A 11 3.85 -4.21 -3.08
N VAL A 12 3.28 -4.73 -4.17
CA VAL A 12 3.27 -6.16 -4.47
C VAL A 12 4.68 -6.62 -4.84
N ALA A 13 5.36 -5.89 -5.73
CA ALA A 13 6.72 -6.23 -6.18
C ALA A 13 7.74 -6.22 -5.03
N ILE A 14 7.71 -5.22 -4.15
CA ILE A 14 8.62 -5.13 -2.99
C ILE A 14 8.39 -6.28 -2.01
N GLN A 15 7.13 -6.66 -1.76
CA GLN A 15 6.82 -7.78 -0.87
C GLN A 15 7.28 -9.11 -1.44
N ASP A 16 7.12 -9.31 -2.76
CA ASP A 16 7.60 -10.53 -3.45
C ASP A 16 9.12 -10.63 -3.42
N GLU A 17 9.83 -9.53 -3.68
CA GLU A 17 11.30 -9.49 -3.67
C GLU A 17 11.90 -9.70 -2.28
N LEU A 18 11.31 -9.09 -1.24
CA LEU A 18 11.88 -9.10 0.11
C LEU A 18 11.30 -10.19 1.02
N GLY A 19 10.14 -10.75 0.68
CA GLY A 19 9.40 -11.68 1.55
C GLY A 19 8.91 -11.06 2.87
N ILE A 20 8.90 -9.72 2.97
CA ILE A 20 8.52 -8.99 4.19
C ILE A 20 7.10 -8.46 4.05
N PRO A 21 6.19 -8.74 5.00
CA PRO A 21 4.81 -8.25 4.92
C PRO A 21 4.73 -6.74 5.17
N THR A 22 3.95 -6.04 4.33
CA THR A 22 3.62 -4.63 4.56
C THR A 22 2.67 -4.51 5.75
N ARG A 23 2.98 -3.60 6.68
CA ARG A 23 2.21 -3.39 7.92
C ARG A 23 1.35 -2.14 7.88
N PHE A 24 1.88 -1.06 7.32
CA PHE A 24 1.24 0.24 7.25
C PHE A 24 1.45 0.87 5.88
N VAL A 25 0.55 1.78 5.52
CA VAL A 25 0.60 2.51 4.27
C VAL A 25 0.17 3.96 4.46
N GLY A 26 0.87 4.86 3.79
CA GLY A 26 0.50 6.27 3.74
C GLY A 26 -0.69 6.49 2.81
N THR A 27 -1.75 7.08 3.34
CA THR A 27 -3.03 7.37 2.66
C THR A 27 -3.16 8.83 2.24
N GLY A 28 -2.12 9.64 2.47
CA GLY A 28 -2.11 11.08 2.19
C GLY A 28 -0.73 11.70 2.42
N GLU A 29 -0.71 12.99 2.74
CA GLU A 29 0.52 13.78 2.87
C GLU A 29 0.84 14.22 4.30
N LYS A 30 -0.15 14.18 5.19
CA LYS A 30 0.03 14.60 6.56
C LYS A 30 0.66 13.49 7.40
N ILE A 31 1.22 13.90 8.53
CA ILE A 31 1.73 12.98 9.55
C ILE A 31 0.63 12.14 10.21
N GLU A 32 -0.64 12.37 9.90
CA GLU A 32 -1.77 11.59 10.41
C GLU A 32 -2.24 10.56 9.37
N ASP A 33 -1.79 10.70 8.13
CA ASP A 33 -2.33 9.98 6.99
C ASP A 33 -1.64 8.63 6.81
N PHE A 34 -1.81 7.77 7.79
CA PHE A 34 -1.37 6.38 7.74
C PHE A 34 -2.44 5.42 8.25
N ALA A 35 -2.51 4.26 7.60
CA ALA A 35 -3.43 3.20 7.95
C ALA A 35 -2.72 1.85 7.99
N PRO A 36 -3.21 0.85 8.76
CA PRO A 36 -2.82 -0.53 8.59
C PRO A 36 -3.00 -0.96 7.13
N PHE A 37 -2.08 -1.77 6.62
CA PHE A 37 -2.19 -2.31 5.28
C PHE A 37 -3.11 -3.54 5.29
N ASP A 38 -4.22 -3.47 4.55
CA ASP A 38 -5.08 -4.63 4.25
C ASP A 38 -4.87 -5.06 2.78
N PRO A 39 -4.26 -6.23 2.52
CA PRO A 39 -4.05 -6.74 1.17
C PRO A 39 -5.35 -6.94 0.38
N ARG A 40 -6.47 -7.26 1.05
CA ARG A 40 -7.77 -7.49 0.40
C ARG A 40 -8.36 -6.18 -0.08
N GLU A 41 -8.34 -5.18 0.79
CA GLU A 41 -8.78 -3.82 0.46
C GLU A 41 -7.91 -3.22 -0.64
N PHE A 42 -6.60 -3.44 -0.56
CA PHE A 42 -5.63 -3.01 -1.56
C PHE A 42 -5.94 -3.58 -2.95
N VAL A 43 -6.18 -4.90 -3.06
CA VAL A 43 -6.54 -5.56 -4.34
C VAL A 43 -7.90 -5.10 -4.83
N ALA A 44 -8.88 -4.94 -3.94
CA ALA A 44 -10.23 -4.50 -4.30
C ALA A 44 -10.25 -3.08 -4.89
N ASN A 45 -9.38 -2.19 -4.43
CA ASN A 45 -9.23 -0.83 -4.96
C ASN A 45 -8.32 -0.73 -6.19
N MET A 46 -7.72 -1.85 -6.64
CA MET A 46 -6.84 -1.90 -7.82
C MET A 46 -7.56 -2.29 -9.11
N LEU A 47 -8.79 -2.80 -9.02
CA LEU A 47 -9.68 -3.23 -10.11
C LEU A 47 -10.76 -2.18 -10.38
#